data_AF-A0A2J6JEU9-F1
#
_entry.id   AF-A0A2J6JEU9-F1
#
_cell.length_a   1.000
_cell.length_b   1.000
_cell.length_c   1.000
_cell.angle_alpha   90.00
_cell.angle_beta   90.00
_cell.angle_gamma   90.00
#
_symmetry.space_group_name_H-M   'P 1'
#
loop_
_entity.id
_entity.type
_entity.pdbx_description
1 polymer ?
#
loop_
_entity_poly.entity_id
_entity_poly.type
_entity_poly.pdbx_seq_one_letter_code
_entity_poly.pdbx_strand_id
1 'polypeptide(L)'
;MAFPFRRWRWWLLATLFPATLLALLTYYLTPEPAPAPAPASASPIEAPAPTSLPPREISLFFPAVDGREVISEAREIPDCADDESCLRAILKELLRGSKQGLAPAFSTATQLNHVEIDDISAHVDLSPAATNEHPGGSLSEYLSGLALANSVAANFPHLRQVRLTLDGKEVDSLKGHLDLRQPLIPDFNRLSSEQESAPPSPLADQESTL
;
A
#
# COMPACT_ATOMS: atom_id res chain seq x y z
N MET A 1 80.40 73.06 40.37
CA MET A 1 79.90 73.37 39.01
C MET A 1 78.83 72.34 38.66
N ALA A 2 77.67 72.83 38.16
CA ALA A 2 76.57 72.16 37.44
C ALA A 2 75.82 70.93 38.06
N PHE A 3 74.52 71.13 38.31
CA PHE A 3 73.44 70.11 38.38
C PHE A 3 73.22 69.46 36.96
N PRO A 4 72.44 68.36 36.74
CA PRO A 4 71.31 67.90 37.58
C PRO A 4 70.84 66.40 37.49
N PHE A 5 69.68 66.13 38.12
CA PHE A 5 68.64 65.11 37.79
C PHE A 5 68.99 63.60 37.90
N ARG A 6 68.18 62.66 38.41
CA ARG A 6 66.90 62.64 39.15
C ARG A 6 66.59 61.14 39.38
N ARG A 7 66.21 60.82 40.63
CA ARG A 7 65.20 59.85 41.09
C ARG A 7 64.58 58.99 39.98
N TRP A 8 64.41 57.68 40.14
CA TRP A 8 63.39 57.14 41.04
C TRP A 8 63.50 55.59 41.01
N ARG A 9 63.62 54.95 42.18
CA ARG A 9 63.26 53.52 42.36
C ARG A 9 61.81 53.31 41.85
N TRP A 10 61.35 52.07 41.73
CA TRP A 10 59.94 51.65 41.48
C TRP A 10 59.57 51.12 40.07
N TRP A 11 60.52 50.54 39.31
CA TRP A 11 60.21 49.80 38.06
C TRP A 11 60.17 48.28 38.24
N LEU A 12 59.48 47.75 39.25
CA LEU A 12 59.32 46.28 39.39
C LEU A 12 57.91 45.75 39.67
N LEU A 13 56.84 46.56 39.66
CA LEU A 13 55.47 46.05 39.85
C LEU A 13 54.43 46.77 38.97
N ALA A 14 54.69 46.94 37.67
CA ALA A 14 53.80 47.70 36.79
C ALA A 14 53.59 47.13 35.38
N THR A 15 53.68 45.80 35.16
CA THR A 15 53.39 45.19 33.85
C THR A 15 52.34 44.07 33.83
N LEU A 16 51.81 43.63 34.98
CA LEU A 16 50.72 42.63 35.02
C LEU A 16 49.30 43.23 35.01
N PHE A 17 49.17 44.53 35.31
CA PHE A 17 47.88 45.21 35.22
C PHE A 17 47.46 45.60 33.79
N PRO A 18 48.33 46.08 32.89
CA PRO A 18 47.86 46.49 31.56
C PRO A 18 47.49 45.31 30.65
N ALA A 19 48.14 44.14 30.80
CA ALA A 19 47.82 42.97 29.97
C ALA A 19 46.47 42.33 30.35
N THR A 20 46.15 42.28 31.65
CA THR A 20 44.86 41.78 32.12
C THR A 20 43.73 42.75 31.80
N LEU A 21 43.96 44.07 31.92
CA LEU A 21 42.97 45.08 31.53
C LEU A 21 42.74 45.10 30.01
N LEU A 22 43.77 44.88 29.19
CA LEU A 22 43.62 44.76 27.74
C LEU A 22 42.84 43.49 27.36
N ALA A 23 43.11 42.35 27.99
CA ALA A 23 42.36 41.11 27.75
C ALA A 23 40.89 41.21 28.20
N LEU A 24 40.64 41.82 29.36
CA LEU A 24 39.28 42.08 29.86
C LEU A 24 38.56 43.07 28.93
N LEU A 25 39.25 44.13 28.48
CA LEU A 25 38.70 45.11 27.55
C LEU A 25 38.37 44.47 26.21
N THR A 26 39.25 43.61 25.66
CA THR A 26 38.92 42.85 24.44
C THR A 26 37.74 41.90 24.63
N TYR A 27 37.57 41.33 25.82
CA TYR A 27 36.43 40.48 26.15
C TYR A 27 35.11 41.27 26.27
N TYR A 28 35.15 42.50 26.82
CA TYR A 28 33.97 43.38 26.86
C TYR A 28 33.71 44.13 25.53
N LEU A 29 34.70 44.20 24.64
CA LEU A 29 34.54 44.80 23.30
C LEU A 29 34.27 43.77 22.21
N THR A 30 34.27 42.46 22.49
CA THR A 30 33.78 41.48 21.52
C THR A 30 32.26 41.60 21.44
N PRO A 31 31.71 42.09 20.31
CA PRO A 31 30.26 42.11 20.13
C PRO A 31 29.75 40.67 20.20
N GLU A 32 28.65 40.47 20.93
CA GLU A 32 27.98 39.18 20.98
C GLU A 32 27.70 38.73 19.54
N PRO A 33 28.12 37.52 19.13
CA PRO A 33 27.87 37.05 17.78
C PRO A 33 26.35 37.09 17.59
N ALA A 34 25.91 37.90 16.62
CA ALA A 34 24.51 38.08 16.33
C ALA A 34 23.85 36.70 16.21
N PRO A 35 22.65 36.49 16.78
CA PRO A 35 21.92 35.27 16.51
C PRO A 35 21.86 35.13 14.99
N ALA A 36 22.36 34.01 14.48
CA ALA A 36 22.34 33.74 13.05
C ALA A 36 20.96 34.11 12.52
N PRO A 37 20.84 34.81 11.37
CA PRO A 37 19.53 35.06 10.82
C PRO A 37 18.83 33.70 10.74
N ALA A 38 17.71 33.56 11.47
CA ALA A 38 16.85 32.40 11.32
C ALA A 38 16.68 32.21 9.82
N PRO A 39 16.87 31.00 9.26
CA PRO A 39 16.79 30.81 7.83
C PRO A 39 15.48 31.44 7.38
N ALA A 40 15.61 32.49 6.58
CA ALA A 40 14.49 33.19 5.98
C ALA A 40 13.58 32.10 5.44
N SER A 41 12.29 32.18 5.78
CA SER A 41 11.27 31.27 5.28
C SER A 41 11.45 31.10 3.78
N ALA A 42 12.16 30.04 3.40
CA ALA A 42 12.04 29.48 2.09
C ALA A 42 10.57 29.08 2.05
N SER A 43 9.80 29.75 1.20
CA SER A 43 8.52 29.22 0.76
C SER A 43 8.71 27.72 0.56
N PRO A 44 7.84 26.85 1.10
CA PRO A 44 7.97 25.42 0.88
C PRO A 44 8.18 25.22 -0.63
N ILE A 45 9.37 24.79 -1.01
CA ILE A 45 9.54 24.13 -2.29
C ILE A 45 8.63 22.92 -2.09
N GLU A 46 7.43 23.03 -2.63
CA GLU A 46 6.52 21.90 -2.78
C GLU A 46 7.36 20.85 -3.48
N ALA A 47 7.79 19.86 -2.69
CA ALA A 47 8.45 18.69 -3.23
C ALA A 47 7.54 18.22 -4.37
N PRO A 48 8.08 17.94 -5.56
CA PRO A 48 7.25 17.40 -6.63
C PRO A 48 6.47 16.25 -6.00
N ALA A 49 5.13 16.33 -6.07
CA ALA A 49 4.25 15.28 -5.58
C ALA A 49 4.87 13.95 -6.02
N PRO A 50 5.01 12.96 -5.12
CA PRO A 50 5.57 11.68 -5.52
C PRO A 50 4.82 11.26 -6.78
N THR A 51 5.54 10.97 -7.85
CA THR A 51 4.97 10.51 -9.12
C THR A 51 4.23 9.20 -8.81
N SER A 52 3.00 9.30 -8.31
CA SER A 52 2.15 8.16 -8.05
C SER A 52 1.77 7.68 -9.43
N LEU A 53 2.24 6.49 -9.76
CA LEU A 53 1.78 5.77 -10.93
C LEU A 53 0.25 5.82 -10.98
N PRO A 54 -0.35 5.96 -12.18
CA PRO A 54 -1.79 6.01 -12.32
C PRO A 54 -2.42 4.77 -11.67
N PRO A 55 -3.57 4.91 -10.98
CA PRO A 55 -4.24 3.77 -10.36
C PRO A 55 -4.58 2.71 -11.42
N ARG A 56 -4.49 1.44 -11.03
CA ARG A 56 -4.89 0.29 -11.85
C ARG A 56 -6.32 -0.10 -11.51
N GLU A 57 -7.14 -0.27 -12.55
CA GLU A 57 -8.43 -0.94 -12.44
C GLU A 57 -8.23 -2.46 -12.35
N ILE A 58 -8.90 -3.09 -11.39
CA ILE A 58 -8.88 -4.53 -11.15
C ILE A 58 -10.30 -5.08 -11.10
N SER A 59 -10.45 -6.36 -11.42
CA SER A 59 -11.71 -7.10 -11.29
C SER A 59 -11.63 -8.09 -10.14
N LEU A 60 -12.52 -7.97 -9.15
CA LEU A 60 -12.67 -8.91 -8.05
C LEU A 60 -13.98 -9.68 -8.20
N PHE A 61 -14.04 -10.91 -7.72
CA PHE A 61 -15.24 -11.72 -7.78
C PHE A 61 -15.69 -12.09 -6.37
N PHE A 62 -16.96 -11.86 -6.07
CA PHE A 62 -17.55 -12.15 -4.77
C PHE A 62 -18.81 -13.00 -4.93
N PRO A 63 -19.07 -13.95 -4.03
CA PRO A 63 -20.35 -14.66 -4.02
C PRO A 63 -21.54 -13.69 -3.96
N ALA A 64 -22.56 -13.93 -4.79
CA ALA A 64 -23.82 -13.22 -4.70
C ALA A 64 -24.48 -13.47 -3.33
N VAL A 65 -25.31 -12.53 -2.87
CA VAL A 65 -26.00 -12.64 -1.56
C VAL A 65 -26.92 -13.86 -1.49
N ASP A 66 -27.46 -14.29 -2.64
CA ASP A 66 -28.28 -15.50 -2.74
C ASP A 66 -27.46 -16.81 -2.73
N GLY A 67 -26.13 -16.71 -2.79
CA GLY A 67 -25.20 -17.84 -2.71
C GLY A 67 -25.23 -18.77 -3.93
N ARG A 68 -25.62 -18.29 -5.12
CA ARG A 68 -25.74 -19.16 -6.33
C ARG A 68 -24.59 -19.00 -7.33
N GLU A 69 -23.99 -17.83 -7.37
CA GLU A 69 -23.02 -17.43 -8.38
C GLU A 69 -21.99 -16.45 -7.81
N VAL A 70 -21.03 -16.04 -8.64
CA VAL A 70 -20.08 -14.97 -8.31
C VAL A 70 -20.33 -13.76 -9.22
N ILE A 71 -20.28 -12.57 -8.64
CA ILE A 71 -20.47 -11.30 -9.32
C ILE A 71 -19.14 -10.56 -9.35
N SER A 72 -18.81 -9.94 -10.49
CA SER A 72 -17.64 -9.10 -10.62
C SER A 72 -17.86 -7.72 -9.99
N GLU A 73 -16.85 -7.24 -9.28
CA GLU A 73 -16.77 -5.91 -8.69
C GLU A 73 -15.46 -5.26 -9.17
N ALA A 74 -15.57 -4.18 -9.95
CA ALA A 74 -14.42 -3.39 -10.36
C ALA A 74 -13.90 -2.52 -9.21
N ARG A 75 -12.59 -2.43 -9.05
CA ARG A 75 -11.93 -1.55 -8.07
C ARG A 75 -10.70 -0.89 -8.65
N GLU A 76 -10.34 0.25 -8.09
CA GLU A 76 -9.02 0.85 -8.30
C GLU A 76 -8.09 0.49 -7.15
N ILE A 77 -6.86 0.11 -7.49
CA ILE A 77 -5.74 -0.03 -6.55
C ILE A 77 -4.59 0.85 -6.99
N PRO A 78 -3.69 1.26 -6.07
CA PRO A 78 -2.41 1.84 -6.48
C PRO A 78 -1.68 0.90 -7.43
N ASP A 79 -0.93 1.46 -8.38
CA ASP A 79 -0.05 0.65 -9.22
C ASP A 79 1.01 -0.09 -8.38
N CYS A 80 1.59 -1.12 -8.95
CA CYS A 80 2.52 -2.01 -8.28
C CYS A 80 3.74 -2.28 -9.17
N ALA A 81 4.87 -2.59 -8.55
CA ALA A 81 6.16 -2.65 -9.23
C ALA A 81 6.33 -3.91 -10.11
N ASP A 82 5.67 -5.00 -9.71
CA ASP A 82 5.78 -6.33 -10.31
C ASP A 82 4.49 -7.14 -10.08
N ASP A 83 4.33 -8.23 -10.82
CA ASP A 83 3.11 -9.05 -10.82
C ASP A 83 2.79 -9.64 -9.44
N GLU A 84 3.79 -10.09 -8.67
CA GLU A 84 3.55 -10.62 -7.32
C GLU A 84 3.08 -9.52 -6.35
N SER A 85 3.66 -8.33 -6.44
CA SER A 85 3.24 -7.17 -5.65
C SER A 85 1.80 -6.77 -5.97
N CYS A 86 1.39 -6.85 -7.25
CA CYS A 86 0.01 -6.63 -7.66
C CYS A 86 -0.94 -7.76 -7.22
N LEU A 87 -0.54 -9.01 -7.39
CA LEU A 87 -1.33 -10.17 -6.94
C LEU A 87 -1.61 -10.07 -5.44
N ARG A 88 -0.59 -9.71 -4.66
CA ARG A 88 -0.74 -9.48 -3.21
C ARG A 88 -1.74 -8.37 -2.90
N ALA A 89 -1.72 -7.27 -3.65
CA ALA A 89 -2.65 -6.15 -3.45
C ALA A 89 -4.10 -6.56 -3.80
N ILE A 90 -4.29 -7.24 -4.93
CA ILE A 90 -5.59 -7.75 -5.40
C ILE A 90 -6.19 -8.72 -4.38
N LEU A 91 -5.41 -9.71 -3.91
CA LEU A 91 -5.90 -10.69 -2.94
C LEU A 91 -6.21 -10.07 -1.58
N LYS A 92 -5.47 -9.03 -1.16
CA LYS A 92 -5.83 -8.27 0.04
C LYS A 92 -7.17 -7.54 -0.12
N GLU A 93 -7.46 -6.98 -1.29
CA GLU A 93 -8.76 -6.37 -1.58
C GLU A 93 -9.90 -7.40 -1.59
N LEU A 94 -9.66 -8.59 -2.13
CA LEU A 94 -10.61 -9.71 -2.08
C LEU A 94 -10.93 -10.10 -0.63
N LEU A 95 -9.91 -10.29 0.21
CA LEU A 95 -10.08 -10.68 1.62
C LEU A 95 -10.75 -9.60 2.48
N ARG A 96 -10.68 -8.32 2.08
CA ARG A 96 -11.43 -7.23 2.73
C ARG A 96 -12.94 -7.34 2.54
N GLY A 97 -13.40 -8.15 1.58
CA GLY A 97 -14.82 -8.29 1.25
C GLY A 97 -15.30 -7.21 0.28
N SER A 98 -16.54 -7.37 -0.21
CA SER A 98 -17.19 -6.50 -1.20
C SER A 98 -17.47 -5.09 -0.67
N LYS A 99 -17.39 -4.08 -1.55
CA LYS A 99 -17.86 -2.70 -1.26
C LYS A 99 -19.28 -2.46 -1.77
N GLN A 100 -19.84 -3.41 -2.54
CA GLN A 100 -21.17 -3.34 -3.13
C GLN A 100 -22.21 -4.20 -2.37
N GLY A 101 -21.84 -4.76 -1.21
CA GLY A 101 -22.74 -5.55 -0.38
C GLY A 101 -22.91 -7.00 -0.83
N LEU A 102 -22.01 -7.51 -1.68
CA LEU A 102 -21.93 -8.93 -2.01
C LEU A 102 -21.41 -9.74 -0.81
N ALA A 103 -21.67 -11.05 -0.80
CA ALA A 103 -21.22 -11.90 0.28
C ALA A 103 -19.69 -12.08 0.24
N PRO A 104 -19.01 -12.16 1.40
CA PRO A 104 -17.56 -12.36 1.41
C PRO A 104 -17.20 -13.80 1.01
N ALA A 105 -16.14 -13.96 0.23
CA ALA A 105 -15.62 -15.28 -0.16
C ALA A 105 -14.89 -15.99 1.01
N PHE A 106 -14.33 -15.23 1.94
CA PHE A 106 -13.63 -15.74 3.12
C PHE A 106 -14.04 -14.94 4.35
N SER A 107 -13.80 -15.47 5.56
CA SER A 107 -14.03 -14.71 6.78
C SER A 107 -13.17 -13.43 6.80
N THR A 108 -13.66 -12.37 7.44
CA THR A 108 -12.87 -11.15 7.68
C THR A 108 -11.62 -11.40 8.55
N ALA A 109 -11.55 -12.54 9.25
CA ALA A 109 -10.37 -12.94 10.00
C ALA A 109 -9.29 -13.59 9.12
N THR A 110 -9.60 -13.97 7.87
CA THR A 110 -8.66 -14.59 6.95
C THR A 110 -7.60 -13.58 6.50
N GLN A 111 -6.32 -13.93 6.69
CA GLN A 111 -5.17 -13.14 6.29
C GLN A 111 -4.43 -13.78 5.11
N LEU A 112 -3.82 -12.94 4.28
CA LEU A 112 -2.88 -13.36 3.24
C LEU A 112 -1.47 -13.40 3.83
N ASN A 113 -0.90 -14.60 3.92
CA ASN A 113 0.43 -14.81 4.46
C ASN A 113 1.50 -14.61 3.38
N HIS A 114 1.33 -15.27 2.24
CA HIS A 114 2.32 -15.28 1.16
C HIS A 114 1.66 -15.43 -0.21
N VAL A 115 2.34 -14.91 -1.24
CA VAL A 115 2.01 -15.16 -2.65
C VAL A 115 3.31 -15.36 -3.42
N GLU A 116 3.26 -16.27 -4.40
CA GLU A 116 4.35 -16.57 -5.33
C GLU A 116 3.73 -16.90 -6.70
N ILE A 117 4.42 -16.55 -7.77
CA ILE A 117 4.01 -16.89 -9.15
C ILE A 117 5.02 -17.87 -9.75
N ASP A 118 4.53 -19.01 -10.23
CA ASP A 118 5.33 -20.02 -10.93
C ASP A 118 4.65 -20.48 -12.23
N ASP A 119 5.25 -20.14 -13.37
CA ASP A 119 4.76 -20.39 -14.73
C ASP A 119 3.31 -19.90 -14.93
N ILE A 120 2.34 -20.83 -14.91
CA ILE A 120 0.90 -20.54 -15.06
C ILE A 120 0.15 -20.53 -13.71
N SER A 121 0.84 -20.68 -12.59
CA SER A 121 0.27 -20.94 -11.27
C SER A 121 0.49 -19.76 -10.33
N ALA A 122 -0.57 -19.34 -9.65
CA ALA A 122 -0.46 -18.52 -8.45
C ALA A 122 -0.47 -19.40 -7.21
N HIS A 123 0.58 -19.34 -6.41
CA HIS A 123 0.64 -19.96 -5.09
C HIS A 123 0.17 -18.93 -4.07
N VAL A 124 -0.89 -19.27 -3.33
CA VAL A 124 -1.53 -18.37 -2.37
C VAL A 124 -1.55 -19.06 -1.02
N ASP A 125 -0.87 -18.47 -0.03
CA ASP A 125 -0.90 -18.93 1.35
C ASP A 125 -1.81 -18.05 2.19
N LEU A 126 -2.83 -18.65 2.80
CA LEU A 126 -3.76 -17.97 3.69
C LEU A 126 -3.60 -18.44 5.13
N SER A 127 -4.04 -17.63 6.09
CA SER A 127 -4.16 -18.06 7.48
C SER A 127 -5.20 -19.18 7.64
N PRO A 128 -5.13 -20.00 8.71
CA PRO A 128 -6.08 -21.10 8.96
C PRO A 128 -7.53 -20.64 9.16
N ALA A 129 -7.77 -19.35 9.41
CA ALA A 129 -9.11 -18.77 9.48
C ALA A 129 -9.91 -18.99 8.18
N ALA A 130 -9.24 -19.13 7.02
CA ALA A 130 -9.86 -19.50 5.75
C ALA A 130 -10.67 -20.82 5.83
N THR A 131 -10.27 -21.74 6.70
CA THR A 131 -10.96 -23.00 6.97
C THR A 131 -11.74 -22.94 8.26
N ASN A 132 -11.14 -22.47 9.36
CA ASN A 132 -11.75 -22.54 10.69
C ASN A 132 -13.07 -21.76 10.77
N GLU A 133 -13.14 -20.61 10.10
CA GLU A 133 -14.29 -19.71 10.12
C GLU A 133 -15.13 -19.77 8.85
N HIS A 134 -14.82 -20.68 7.93
CA HIS A 134 -15.64 -20.86 6.74
C HIS A 134 -17.01 -21.42 7.12
N PRO A 135 -18.13 -20.90 6.58
CA PRO A 135 -19.46 -21.42 6.87
C PRO A 135 -19.66 -22.88 6.41
N GLY A 136 -18.81 -23.33 5.48
CA GLY A 136 -18.85 -24.66 4.88
C GLY A 136 -20.01 -24.81 3.89
N GLY A 137 -20.28 -26.06 3.50
CA GLY A 137 -21.27 -26.40 2.49
C GLY A 137 -20.69 -26.38 1.07
N SER A 138 -21.08 -27.36 0.26
CA SER A 138 -20.39 -27.64 -1.01
C SER A 138 -20.43 -26.47 -2.00
N LEU A 139 -21.58 -25.81 -2.13
CA LEU A 139 -21.73 -24.67 -3.02
C LEU A 139 -20.95 -23.45 -2.50
N SER A 140 -21.02 -23.19 -1.19
CA SER A 140 -20.30 -22.08 -0.57
C SER A 140 -18.79 -22.22 -0.74
N GLU A 141 -18.23 -23.40 -0.42
CA GLU A 141 -16.80 -23.68 -0.63
C GLU A 141 -16.39 -23.50 -2.09
N TYR A 142 -17.20 -24.01 -3.03
CA TYR A 142 -16.95 -23.85 -4.46
C TYR A 142 -16.95 -22.38 -4.89
N LEU A 143 -17.91 -21.58 -4.42
CA LEU A 143 -17.97 -20.14 -4.73
C LEU A 143 -16.79 -19.38 -4.14
N SER A 144 -16.28 -19.75 -2.96
CA SER A 144 -15.06 -19.18 -2.39
C SER A 144 -13.83 -19.49 -3.24
N GLY A 145 -13.73 -20.74 -3.72
CA GLY A 145 -12.69 -21.15 -4.67
C GLY A 145 -12.76 -20.39 -6.00
N LEU A 146 -13.96 -20.24 -6.57
CA LEU A 146 -14.17 -19.46 -7.79
C LEU A 146 -13.85 -17.98 -7.60
N ALA A 147 -14.30 -17.37 -6.50
CA ALA A 147 -14.00 -15.98 -6.18
C ALA A 147 -12.49 -15.73 -6.18
N LEU A 148 -11.72 -16.63 -5.57
CA LEU A 148 -10.25 -16.58 -5.59
C LEU A 148 -9.68 -16.76 -7.00
N ALA A 149 -10.01 -17.86 -7.67
CA ALA A 149 -9.42 -18.20 -8.97
C ALA A 149 -9.77 -17.19 -10.07
N ASN A 150 -11.04 -16.76 -10.14
CA ASN A 150 -11.50 -15.78 -11.12
C ASN A 150 -10.88 -14.40 -10.88
N SER A 151 -10.72 -13.97 -9.62
CA SER A 151 -10.04 -12.72 -9.31
C SER A 151 -8.57 -12.76 -9.71
N VAL A 152 -7.88 -13.88 -9.56
CA VAL A 152 -6.50 -14.00 -10.04
C VAL A 152 -6.47 -13.95 -11.57
N ALA A 153 -7.23 -14.81 -12.24
CA ALA A 153 -7.16 -14.96 -13.69
C ALA A 153 -7.66 -13.73 -14.48
N ALA A 154 -8.65 -12.99 -13.96
CA ALA A 154 -9.15 -11.79 -14.62
C ALA A 154 -8.12 -10.65 -14.65
N ASN A 155 -7.23 -10.59 -13.66
CA ASN A 155 -6.18 -9.57 -13.59
C ASN A 155 -4.85 -10.06 -14.17
N PHE A 156 -4.63 -11.37 -14.20
CA PHE A 156 -3.44 -12.00 -14.78
C PHE A 156 -3.84 -13.14 -15.72
N PRO A 157 -4.12 -12.86 -17.01
CA PRO A 157 -4.62 -13.87 -17.96
C PRO A 157 -3.67 -15.06 -18.19
N HIS A 158 -2.38 -14.92 -17.85
CA HIS A 158 -1.39 -15.99 -17.93
C HIS A 158 -1.44 -16.94 -16.71
N LEU A 159 -2.02 -16.50 -15.58
CA LEU A 159 -2.22 -17.32 -14.39
C LEU A 159 -3.54 -18.08 -14.53
N ARG A 160 -3.41 -19.36 -14.87
CA ARG A 160 -4.53 -20.24 -15.24
C ARG A 160 -4.95 -21.17 -14.11
N GLN A 161 -4.24 -21.16 -13.00
CA GLN A 161 -4.56 -21.97 -11.84
C GLN A 161 -4.06 -21.34 -10.54
N VAL A 162 -4.73 -21.65 -9.43
CA VAL A 162 -4.36 -21.16 -8.09
C VAL A 162 -4.13 -22.36 -7.17
N ARG A 163 -2.93 -22.49 -6.61
CA ARG A 163 -2.65 -23.45 -5.54
C ARG A 163 -2.82 -22.75 -4.20
N LEU A 164 -3.70 -23.29 -3.36
CA LEU A 164 -4.01 -22.74 -2.05
C LEU A 164 -3.32 -23.57 -0.95
N THR A 165 -2.59 -22.90 -0.06
CA THR A 165 -2.03 -23.47 1.16
C THR A 165 -2.50 -22.70 2.39
N LEU A 166 -2.46 -23.34 3.56
CA LEU A 166 -2.73 -22.68 4.85
C LEU A 166 -1.53 -22.78 5.78
N ASP A 167 -1.00 -21.63 6.23
CA ASP A 167 0.23 -21.53 7.02
C ASP A 167 1.40 -22.37 6.44
N GLY A 168 1.58 -22.29 5.13
CA GLY A 168 2.61 -23.00 4.36
C GLY A 168 2.36 -24.51 4.22
N LYS A 169 1.18 -25.01 4.59
CA LYS A 169 0.83 -26.43 4.50
C LYS A 169 -0.23 -26.67 3.44
N GLU A 170 -0.06 -27.74 2.68
CA GLU A 170 -1.12 -28.26 1.83
C GLU A 170 -2.30 -28.73 2.68
N VAL A 171 -3.51 -28.48 2.20
CA VAL A 171 -4.75 -28.85 2.86
C VAL A 171 -5.67 -29.58 1.88
N ASP A 172 -6.46 -30.53 2.38
CA ASP A 172 -7.33 -31.32 1.52
C ASP A 172 -8.58 -30.56 1.09
N SER A 173 -9.11 -29.69 1.96
CA SER A 173 -10.35 -28.95 1.72
C SER A 173 -10.51 -27.77 2.67
N LEU A 174 -11.48 -26.89 2.38
CA LEU A 174 -11.89 -25.83 3.31
C LEU A 174 -12.70 -26.43 4.47
N LYS A 175 -13.85 -27.05 4.19
CA LYS A 175 -14.71 -27.70 5.22
C LYS A 175 -15.17 -29.11 4.80
N GLY A 176 -14.58 -29.68 3.75
CA GLY A 176 -14.79 -31.07 3.35
C GLY A 176 -15.39 -31.29 1.96
N HIS A 177 -15.64 -30.24 1.17
CA HIS A 177 -16.33 -30.38 -0.11
C HIS A 177 -15.52 -29.94 -1.32
N LEU A 178 -14.69 -28.91 -1.18
CA LEU A 178 -13.79 -28.48 -2.25
C LEU A 178 -12.44 -29.20 -2.10
N ASP A 179 -12.03 -29.98 -3.10
CA ASP A 179 -10.73 -30.64 -3.12
C ASP A 179 -9.62 -29.63 -3.42
N LEU A 180 -8.83 -29.29 -2.42
CA LEU A 180 -7.71 -28.34 -2.50
C LEU A 180 -6.36 -29.02 -2.78
N ARG A 181 -6.33 -30.35 -2.92
CA ARG A 181 -5.11 -31.08 -3.33
C ARG A 181 -4.76 -30.80 -4.80
N GLN A 182 -5.76 -30.37 -5.58
CA GLN A 182 -5.61 -29.91 -6.94
C GLN A 182 -5.67 -28.38 -7.01
N PRO A 183 -4.94 -27.75 -7.94
CA PRO A 183 -5.09 -26.32 -8.19
C PRO A 183 -6.53 -25.94 -8.57
N LEU A 184 -6.98 -24.80 -8.07
CA LEU A 184 -8.25 -24.20 -8.44
C LEU A 184 -8.15 -23.62 -9.84
N ILE A 185 -9.10 -23.97 -10.70
CA ILE A 185 -9.17 -23.50 -12.08
C ILE A 185 -10.27 -22.41 -12.15
N PRO A 186 -9.97 -21.24 -12.76
CA PRO A 186 -10.98 -20.22 -12.96
C PRO A 186 -12.11 -20.72 -13.88
N ASP A 187 -13.35 -20.35 -13.55
CA ASP A 187 -14.53 -20.65 -14.35
C ASP A 187 -15.43 -19.40 -14.42
N PHE A 188 -15.43 -18.78 -15.60
CA PHE A 188 -16.21 -17.57 -15.88
C PHE A 188 -17.61 -17.88 -16.44
N ASN A 189 -18.01 -19.16 -16.54
CA ASN A 189 -19.40 -19.50 -16.94
C ASN A 189 -20.42 -19.30 -15.80
N ARG A 190 -19.94 -19.04 -14.58
CA ARG A 190 -20.73 -18.82 -13.35
C ARG A 190 -20.89 -17.33 -13.02
N LEU A 191 -20.80 -16.46 -14.02
CA LEU A 191 -21.03 -15.02 -13.88
C LEU A 191 -22.49 -14.69 -14.16
N SER A 192 -23.09 -13.81 -13.36
CA SER A 192 -24.41 -13.26 -13.65
C SER A 192 -24.38 -12.56 -15.01
N SER A 193 -25.33 -12.87 -15.89
CA SER A 193 -25.41 -12.35 -17.26
C SER A 193 -25.86 -10.87 -17.34
N GLU A 194 -25.55 -10.03 -16.35
CA GLU A 194 -26.10 -8.67 -16.27
C GLU A 194 -25.43 -7.69 -17.26
N GLN A 195 -24.28 -8.03 -17.86
CA GLN A 195 -23.53 -7.13 -18.75
C GLN A 195 -24.02 -7.10 -20.22
N GLU A 196 -25.01 -7.90 -20.59
CA GLU A 196 -25.67 -7.84 -21.92
C GLU A 196 -26.97 -6.98 -21.90
N SER A 197 -27.35 -6.43 -20.74
CA SER A 197 -28.64 -5.72 -20.59
C SER A 197 -28.57 -4.21 -20.85
N ALA A 198 -27.50 -3.69 -21.46
CA ALA A 198 -27.53 -2.32 -21.99
C ALA A 198 -28.54 -2.30 -23.16
N PRO A 199 -29.69 -1.61 -23.05
CA PRO A 199 -30.64 -1.57 -24.15
C PRO A 199 -29.97 -0.92 -25.37
N PRO A 200 -30.25 -1.38 -26.60
CA PRO A 200 -29.82 -0.65 -27.78
C PRO A 200 -30.33 0.78 -27.65
N SER A 201 -29.42 1.74 -27.85
CA SER A 201 -29.78 3.16 -27.93
C SER A 201 -31.01 3.30 -28.81
N PRO A 202 -32.06 4.01 -28.37
CA PRO A 202 -33.24 4.18 -29.20
C PRO A 202 -32.80 4.81 -30.52
N LEU A 203 -33.10 4.10 -31.60
CA LEU A 203 -33.06 4.61 -32.97
C LEU A 203 -33.67 6.02 -32.96
N ALA A 204 -32.88 6.99 -33.41
CA ALA A 204 -33.38 8.29 -33.75
C ALA A 204 -34.36 8.12 -34.92
N ASP A 205 -35.64 7.92 -34.58
CA ASP A 205 -36.74 8.24 -35.48
C ASP A 205 -36.71 9.75 -35.69
N GLN A 206 -35.95 10.21 -36.68
CA GLN A 206 -36.26 11.47 -37.31
C GLN A 206 -37.54 11.26 -38.13
N GLU A 207 -38.66 11.57 -37.48
CA GLU A 207 -39.81 12.15 -38.14
C GLU A 207 -39.32 13.28 -39.06
N SER A 208 -39.17 13.00 -40.35
CA SER A 208 -39.20 14.03 -41.39
C SER A 208 -40.63 14.10 -41.91
N THR A 209 -41.48 14.81 -41.18
CA THR A 209 -42.73 15.33 -41.72
C THR A 209 -42.47 16.71 -42.31
N LEU A 210 -42.68 16.83 -43.64
CA LEU A 210 -42.96 18.00 -44.49
C LEU A 210 -42.08 18.08 -45.75
#